data_AF-A0A9N9EWM4-F1
#
_entry.id   AF-A0A9N9EWM4-F1
#
_cell.length_a   1.000
_cell.length_b   1.000
_cell.length_c   1.000
_cell.angle_alpha   90.00
_cell.angle_beta   90.00
_cell.angle_gamma   90.00
#
_symmetry.space_group_name_H-M   'P 1'
#
loop_
_entity.id
_entity.type
_entity.pdbx_description
1 polymer ?
#
loop_
_entity_poly.entity_id
_entity_poly.type
_entity_poly.pdbx_seq_one_letter_code
_entity_poly.pdbx_strand_id
1 'polypeptide(L)'
;YYQLELLALIISTHNIYTNEDWSLTRKCPVDADTVTNTLNSTTNNNNPKVLPDMNISQIIYLFKRNYPTVVREQQELIFDTLTQGSDSVRNYYRKINKYASWVRIFDRKKRIQFIRDLSPENKLEMKRLSLNKPLNKLIETLEEIEMKGIICF
;
A
#
# COMPACT_ATOMS: atom_id res chain seq x y z
N TYR A 1 2.85 21.88 -44.58
CA TYR A 1 2.13 20.71 -44.05
C TYR A 1 2.92 20.22 -42.83
N TYR A 2 2.61 20.55 -41.57
CA TYR A 2 1.41 21.11 -40.95
C TYR A 2 1.78 22.08 -39.81
N GLN A 3 0.91 23.07 -39.63
CA GLN A 3 0.70 23.93 -38.47
C GLN A 3 0.89 23.23 -37.11
N LEU A 4 1.44 23.95 -36.14
CA LEU A 4 0.82 24.14 -34.82
C LEU A 4 1.43 25.40 -34.19
N GLU A 5 0.82 26.54 -34.52
CA GLU A 5 0.95 27.80 -33.79
C GLU A 5 0.36 27.67 -32.38
N LEU A 6 0.95 28.45 -31.48
CA LEU A 6 0.31 29.13 -30.35
C LEU A 6 -0.57 28.28 -29.43
N LEU A 7 -0.02 27.94 -28.26
CA LEU A 7 -0.54 28.52 -27.02
C LEU A 7 0.63 28.69 -26.07
N ALA A 8 1.09 29.93 -25.94
CA ALA A 8 1.87 30.36 -24.81
C ALA A 8 1.10 29.93 -23.55
N LEU A 9 1.68 29.00 -22.79
CA LEU A 9 1.26 28.76 -21.42
C LEU A 9 1.53 30.07 -20.69
N ILE A 10 0.52 30.93 -20.61
CA ILE A 10 0.50 32.05 -19.69
C ILE A 10 0.52 31.37 -18.33
N ILE A 11 1.71 31.17 -17.80
CA ILE A 11 1.91 30.84 -16.39
C ILE A 11 1.33 32.04 -15.67
N SER A 12 0.13 31.88 -15.13
CA SER A 12 -0.39 32.83 -14.16
C SER A 12 0.60 32.83 -13.02
N THR A 13 1.39 33.90 -12.93
CA THR A 13 2.28 34.19 -11.80
C THR A 13 1.48 34.58 -10.55
N HIS A 14 0.14 34.44 -10.58
CA HIS A 14 -0.66 34.55 -9.37
C HIS A 14 -0.44 33.30 -8.53
N ASN A 15 0.51 33.43 -7.61
CA ASN A 15 0.60 32.57 -6.45
C ASN A 15 -0.64 32.83 -5.57
N ILE A 16 -1.75 32.14 -5.87
CA ILE A 16 -3.04 32.25 -5.16
C ILE A 16 -2.89 31.81 -3.68
N TYR A 17 -1.77 31.20 -3.30
CA TYR A 17 -1.50 30.69 -1.95
C TYR A 17 -0.95 31.72 -0.96
N THR A 18 -0.76 32.99 -1.35
CA THR A 18 -0.11 34.00 -0.49
C THR A 18 -0.87 34.32 0.80
N ASN A 19 -2.16 34.00 0.90
CA ASN A 19 -2.98 34.25 2.09
C ASN A 19 -3.48 32.98 2.79
N GLU A 20 -3.05 31.79 2.36
CA GLU A 20 -3.39 30.54 3.04
C GLU A 20 -2.38 30.25 4.16
N ASP A 21 -2.84 30.05 5.39
CA ASP A 21 -1.96 29.77 6.53
C ASP A 21 -1.49 28.30 6.51
N TRP A 22 -0.33 28.03 5.92
CA TRP A 22 0.31 26.71 5.86
C TRP A 22 1.05 26.29 7.14
N SER A 23 0.86 27.00 8.27
CA SER A 23 1.51 26.69 9.55
C SER A 23 1.26 25.24 10.00
N LEU A 24 0.05 24.71 9.78
CA LEU A 24 -0.37 23.36 10.18
C LEU A 24 0.28 22.24 9.35
N THR A 25 0.75 22.53 8.13
CA THR A 25 1.24 21.53 7.15
C THR A 25 2.75 21.59 6.92
N ARG A 26 3.51 22.16 7.86
CA ARG A 26 4.96 22.41 7.76
C ARG A 26 5.35 23.36 6.60
N LYS A 27 4.47 24.29 6.23
CA LYS A 27 4.75 25.40 5.29
C LYS A 27 5.08 24.99 3.84
N CYS A 28 4.57 23.86 3.34
CA CYS A 28 4.78 23.45 1.94
C CYS A 28 3.50 23.61 1.10
N PRO A 29 3.48 24.48 0.08
CA PRO A 29 2.35 24.57 -0.86
C PRO A 29 2.28 23.34 -1.78
N VAL A 30 1.07 23.05 -2.29
CA VAL A 30 0.81 21.96 -3.26
C VAL A 30 0.98 22.50 -4.69
N ASP A 31 1.39 21.64 -5.63
CA ASP A 31 1.53 21.96 -7.06
C ASP A 31 0.25 22.60 -7.66
N ALA A 32 0.46 23.57 -8.56
CA ALA A 32 -0.55 24.46 -9.15
C ALA A 32 -1.68 23.76 -9.93
N ASP A 33 -1.54 22.47 -10.24
CA ASP A 33 -2.55 21.66 -10.94
C ASP A 33 -3.66 21.13 -10.01
N THR A 34 -3.58 21.44 -8.71
CA THR A 34 -4.63 21.06 -7.75
C THR A 34 -5.73 22.11 -7.80
N VAL A 35 -6.95 21.66 -8.15
CA VAL A 35 -8.16 22.51 -8.21
C VAL A 35 -8.30 23.33 -6.93
N THR A 36 -8.05 24.63 -7.03
CA THR A 36 -8.40 25.61 -6.00
C THR A 36 -9.92 25.64 -5.86
N ASN A 37 -10.44 25.13 -4.76
CA ASN A 37 -11.83 25.41 -4.41
C ASN A 37 -11.87 26.80 -3.78
N THR A 38 -12.59 27.70 -4.44
CA THR A 38 -13.14 28.90 -3.84
C THR A 38 -13.75 28.55 -2.48
N LEU A 39 -13.43 29.34 -1.46
CA LEU A 39 -14.01 29.23 -0.13
C LEU A 39 -15.55 29.22 -0.26
N ASN A 40 -16.20 28.08 -0.03
CA ASN A 40 -17.65 28.06 0.20
C ASN A 40 -17.92 28.65 1.59
N SER A 41 -17.68 29.95 1.73
CA SER A 41 -18.16 30.77 2.83
C SER A 41 -19.34 31.58 2.31
N THR A 42 -20.44 30.89 2.06
CA THR A 42 -21.75 31.51 2.13
C THR A 42 -22.58 30.69 3.10
N THR A 43 -22.76 31.30 4.26
CA THR A 43 -23.71 30.98 5.32
C THR A 43 -24.96 30.22 4.87
N ASN A 44 -25.04 28.92 5.16
CA ASN A 44 -26.22 28.24 5.72
C ASN A 44 -26.04 26.71 5.80
N ASN A 45 -26.52 26.17 6.93
CA ASN A 45 -27.02 24.81 7.22
C ASN A 45 -26.37 23.54 6.60
N ASN A 46 -25.81 22.74 7.52
CA ASN A 46 -25.85 21.25 7.53
C ASN A 46 -24.84 20.40 6.75
N ASN A 47 -23.64 20.88 6.40
CA ASN A 47 -22.59 20.00 5.86
C ASN A 47 -21.46 19.68 6.88
N PRO A 48 -20.91 18.45 6.89
CA PRO A 48 -20.08 17.96 7.99
C PRO A 48 -18.73 18.68 8.01
N LYS A 49 -18.43 19.37 9.11
CA LYS A 49 -17.12 19.94 9.40
C LYS A 49 -16.14 18.77 9.60
N VAL A 50 -15.38 18.41 8.57
CA VAL A 50 -14.43 17.29 8.69
C VAL A 50 -13.21 17.68 9.54
N LEU A 51 -12.84 18.98 9.62
CA LEU A 51 -11.98 19.60 10.65
C LEU A 51 -12.11 21.15 10.60
N PRO A 52 -12.19 21.88 11.72
CA PRO A 52 -12.55 23.30 11.74
C PRO A 52 -11.47 24.29 11.26
N ASP A 53 -10.18 23.91 11.22
CA ASP A 53 -9.06 24.85 11.03
C ASP A 53 -8.17 24.55 9.81
N MET A 54 -8.59 23.69 8.88
CA MET A 54 -7.81 23.34 7.68
C MET A 54 -8.60 23.57 6.39
N ASN A 55 -7.92 24.14 5.39
CA ASN A 55 -8.49 24.27 4.06
C ASN A 55 -8.35 22.96 3.25
N ILE A 56 -9.06 22.86 2.12
CA ILE A 56 -9.08 21.64 1.31
C ILE A 56 -7.70 21.29 0.73
N SER A 57 -6.89 22.28 0.34
CA SER A 57 -5.54 22.09 -0.22
C SER A 57 -4.60 21.45 0.80
N GLN A 58 -4.70 21.89 2.05
CA GLN A 58 -3.95 21.36 3.19
C GLN A 58 -4.39 19.93 3.54
N ILE A 59 -5.69 19.67 3.53
CA ILE A 59 -6.22 18.31 3.76
C ILE A 59 -5.76 17.37 2.65
N ILE A 60 -5.82 17.80 1.38
CA ILE A 60 -5.33 17.02 0.24
C ILE A 60 -3.83 16.77 0.37
N TYR A 61 -3.04 17.77 0.77
CA TYR A 61 -1.62 17.62 1.01
C TYR A 61 -1.32 16.58 2.10
N LEU A 62 -1.98 16.70 3.25
CA LEU A 62 -1.82 15.76 4.36
C LEU A 62 -2.25 14.36 3.95
N PHE A 63 -3.33 14.21 3.18
CA PHE A 63 -3.77 12.93 2.66
C PHE A 63 -2.73 12.33 1.70
N LYS A 64 -2.31 13.07 0.67
CA LYS A 64 -1.30 12.62 -0.30
C LYS A 64 0.02 12.22 0.38
N ARG A 65 0.42 12.95 1.43
CA ARG A 65 1.69 12.73 2.13
C ARG A 65 1.63 11.57 3.12
N ASN A 66 0.55 11.45 3.89
CA ASN A 66 0.48 10.50 5.00
C ASN A 66 -0.22 9.20 4.60
N TYR A 67 -1.24 9.24 3.73
CA TYR A 67 -2.02 8.06 3.39
C TYR A 67 -1.18 6.93 2.77
N PRO A 68 -0.28 7.17 1.78
CA PRO A 68 0.56 6.09 1.24
C PRO A 68 1.50 5.48 2.30
N THR A 69 1.95 6.27 3.28
CA THR A 69 2.82 5.82 4.37
C THR A 69 2.04 4.94 5.35
N VAL A 70 0.87 5.41 5.81
CA VAL A 70 -0.01 4.63 6.70
C VAL A 70 -0.44 3.32 6.05
N VAL A 71 -0.79 3.34 4.76
CA VAL A 71 -1.13 2.12 4.01
C VAL A 71 0.06 1.16 3.96
N ARG A 72 1.28 1.66 3.70
CA ARG A 72 2.48 0.83 3.71
C ARG A 72 2.73 0.20 5.08
N GLU A 73 2.66 0.98 6.16
CA GLU A 73 2.85 0.50 7.53
C GLU A 73 1.81 -0.59 7.89
N GLN A 74 0.54 -0.38 7.51
CA GLN A 74 -0.51 -1.38 7.68
C GLN A 74 -0.22 -2.65 6.88
N GLN A 75 0.28 -2.53 5.64
CA GLN A 75 0.63 -3.69 4.82
C GLN A 75 1.84 -4.44 5.36
N GLU A 76 2.83 -3.76 5.94
CA GLU A 76 3.97 -4.38 6.62
C GLU A 76 3.51 -5.15 7.87
N LEU A 77 2.63 -4.55 8.67
CA LEU A 77 2.02 -5.21 9.82
C LEU A 77 1.22 -6.46 9.41
N ILE A 78 0.42 -6.35 8.35
CA ILE A 78 -0.33 -7.51 7.81
C ILE A 78 0.65 -8.58 7.34
N PHE A 79 1.69 -8.20 6.58
CA PHE A 79 2.70 -9.15 6.09
C PHE A 79 3.34 -9.94 7.24
N ASP A 80 3.77 -9.24 8.29
CA ASP A 80 4.47 -9.86 9.43
C ASP A 80 3.54 -10.73 10.30
N THR A 81 2.21 -10.62 10.14
CA THR A 81 1.19 -11.43 10.84
C THR A 81 0.56 -12.53 9.98
N LEU A 82 1.01 -12.71 8.73
CA LEU A 82 0.49 -13.76 7.86
C LEU A 82 0.85 -15.16 8.37
N THR A 83 -0.16 -15.99 8.57
CA THR A 83 -0.03 -17.41 8.88
C THR A 83 -0.66 -18.28 7.80
N GLN A 84 -0.21 -19.53 7.66
CA GLN A 84 -0.90 -20.51 6.81
C GLN A 84 -2.34 -20.73 7.29
N GLY A 85 -2.52 -21.04 8.58
CA GLY A 85 -3.86 -21.35 9.12
C GLY A 85 -4.49 -22.53 8.39
N SER A 86 -5.73 -22.34 7.94
CA SER A 86 -6.47 -23.31 7.13
C SER A 86 -6.28 -23.15 5.62
N ASP A 87 -5.42 -22.22 5.17
CA ASP A 87 -5.13 -22.08 3.75
C ASP A 87 -4.26 -23.24 3.27
N SER A 88 -4.47 -23.66 2.02
CA SER A 88 -3.48 -24.47 1.30
C SER A 88 -2.15 -23.72 1.18
N VAL A 89 -1.05 -24.46 1.06
CA VAL A 89 0.30 -23.92 0.83
C VAL A 89 0.32 -22.92 -0.32
N ARG A 90 -0.38 -23.23 -1.41
CA ARG A 90 -0.43 -22.37 -2.59
C ARG A 90 -1.15 -21.05 -2.29
N ASN A 91 -2.28 -21.08 -1.59
CA ASN A 91 -3.03 -19.88 -1.23
C ASN A 91 -2.27 -19.04 -0.20
N TYR A 92 -1.66 -19.68 0.79
CA TYR A 92 -0.79 -19.01 1.75
C TYR A 92 0.37 -18.27 1.05
N TYR A 93 1.07 -18.93 0.12
CA TYR A 93 2.12 -18.28 -0.66
C TYR A 93 1.60 -17.12 -1.53
N ARG A 94 0.40 -17.24 -2.12
CA ARG A 94 -0.23 -16.13 -2.86
C ARG A 94 -0.48 -14.92 -1.96
N LYS A 95 -0.94 -15.13 -0.72
CA LYS A 95 -1.10 -14.03 0.27
C LYS A 95 0.25 -13.35 0.55
N ILE A 96 1.30 -14.12 0.84
CA ILE A 96 2.65 -13.58 1.06
C ILE A 96 3.12 -12.74 -0.14
N ASN A 97 2.99 -13.27 -1.36
CA ASN A 97 3.41 -12.54 -2.56
C ASN A 97 2.62 -11.26 -2.78
N LYS A 98 1.30 -11.29 -2.55
CA LYS A 98 0.44 -10.10 -2.66
C LYS A 98 0.91 -8.99 -1.74
N TYR A 99 1.01 -9.26 -0.44
CA TYR A 99 1.43 -8.25 0.54
C TYR A 99 2.89 -7.82 0.35
N ALA A 100 3.80 -8.76 0.05
CA ALA A 100 5.20 -8.43 -0.23
C ALA A 100 5.38 -7.48 -1.42
N SER A 101 4.56 -7.63 -2.46
CA SER A 101 4.64 -6.76 -3.65
C SER A 101 4.28 -5.30 -3.36
N TRP A 102 3.36 -5.07 -2.41
CA TRP A 102 2.94 -3.73 -2.04
C TRP A 102 4.01 -2.96 -1.26
N VAL A 103 4.79 -3.66 -0.44
CA VAL A 103 5.81 -3.06 0.45
C VAL A 103 7.25 -3.29 -0.04
N ARG A 104 7.44 -3.76 -1.28
CA ARG A 104 8.75 -4.04 -1.91
C ARG A 104 9.63 -5.00 -1.10
N ILE A 105 9.03 -6.05 -0.52
CA ILE A 105 9.77 -7.07 0.25
C ILE A 105 10.50 -8.05 -0.68
N PHE A 106 11.78 -8.30 -0.39
CA PHE A 106 12.65 -9.22 -1.13
C PHE A 106 12.37 -10.70 -0.83
N ASP A 107 12.74 -11.58 -1.77
CA ASP A 107 12.46 -13.02 -1.71
C ASP A 107 13.03 -13.73 -0.48
N ARG A 108 14.16 -13.25 0.07
CA ARG A 108 14.71 -13.77 1.33
C ARG A 108 13.72 -13.62 2.49
N LYS A 109 13.08 -12.45 2.64
CA LYS A 109 12.11 -12.20 3.71
C LYS A 109 10.80 -12.95 3.44
N LYS A 110 10.37 -13.09 2.18
CA LYS A 110 9.24 -13.97 1.81
C LYS A 110 9.48 -15.41 2.22
N ARG A 111 10.68 -15.94 1.97
CA ARG A 111 11.06 -17.31 2.37
C ARG A 111 11.03 -17.47 3.89
N ILE A 112 11.58 -16.51 4.63
CA ILE A 112 11.56 -16.54 6.10
C ILE A 112 10.11 -16.55 6.61
N GLN A 113 9.25 -15.64 6.13
CA GLN A 113 7.83 -15.59 6.48
C GLN A 113 7.12 -16.92 6.18
N PHE A 114 7.29 -17.41 4.95
CA PHE A 114 6.66 -18.65 4.50
C PHE A 114 7.02 -19.82 5.42
N ILE A 115 8.30 -20.00 5.73
CA ILE A 115 8.77 -21.09 6.59
C ILE A 115 8.34 -20.90 8.06
N ARG A 116 8.40 -19.66 8.56
CA ARG A 116 8.11 -19.34 9.97
C ARG A 116 6.67 -19.67 10.33
N ASP A 117 5.71 -19.32 9.49
CA ASP A 117 4.27 -19.44 9.80
C ASP A 117 3.53 -20.44 8.92
N LEU A 118 4.28 -21.37 8.33
CA LEU A 118 3.75 -22.61 7.76
C LEU A 118 3.04 -23.44 8.84
N SER A 119 2.07 -24.26 8.45
CA SER A 119 1.36 -25.13 9.39
C SER A 119 2.27 -26.16 10.06
N PRO A 120 1.91 -26.66 11.25
CA PRO A 120 2.70 -27.70 11.93
C PRO A 120 2.95 -28.94 11.07
N GLU A 121 1.95 -29.38 10.31
CA GLU A 121 1.98 -30.57 9.48
C GLU A 121 2.95 -30.38 8.30
N ASN A 122 2.84 -29.26 7.59
CA ASN A 122 3.74 -28.94 6.49
C ASN A 122 5.17 -28.63 6.99
N LYS A 123 5.33 -28.12 8.22
CA LYS A 123 6.66 -27.96 8.83
C LYS A 123 7.31 -29.31 9.08
N LEU A 124 6.54 -30.32 9.49
CA LEU A 124 7.04 -31.67 9.68
C LEU A 124 7.50 -32.29 8.36
N GLU A 125 6.68 -32.19 7.30
CA GLU A 125 7.06 -32.68 5.97
C GLU A 125 8.26 -31.93 5.40
N MET A 126 8.31 -30.61 5.56
CA MET A 126 9.47 -29.81 5.17
C MET A 126 10.76 -30.29 5.87
N LYS A 127 10.71 -30.67 7.16
CA LYS A 127 11.86 -31.25 7.87
C LYS A 127 12.28 -32.60 7.28
N ARG A 128 11.31 -33.46 6.90
CA ARG A 128 11.57 -34.77 6.26
C ARG A 128 12.22 -34.63 4.89
N LEU A 129 11.85 -33.60 4.13
CA LEU A 129 12.28 -33.39 2.74
C LEU A 129 13.69 -32.77 2.58
N SER A 130 14.36 -32.39 3.67
CA SER A 130 15.63 -31.63 3.69
C SER A 130 15.56 -30.22 3.06
N LEU A 131 15.92 -29.21 3.86
CA LEU A 131 15.55 -27.78 3.75
C LEU A 131 16.28 -26.92 2.70
N ASN A 132 17.15 -27.48 1.86
CA ASN A 132 18.05 -26.69 1.01
C ASN A 132 17.48 -26.30 -0.36
N LYS A 133 16.21 -26.60 -0.65
CA LYS A 133 15.57 -26.26 -1.93
C LYS A 133 15.24 -24.76 -2.02
N PRO A 134 15.18 -24.16 -3.22
CA PRO A 134 14.66 -22.81 -3.41
C PRO A 134 13.15 -22.75 -3.08
N LEU A 135 12.65 -21.54 -2.76
CA LEU A 135 11.28 -21.34 -2.25
C LEU A 135 10.20 -21.88 -3.20
N ASN A 136 10.36 -21.67 -4.51
CA ASN A 136 9.43 -22.19 -5.52
C ASN A 136 9.32 -23.73 -5.47
N LYS A 137 10.45 -24.43 -5.40
CA LYS A 137 10.50 -25.89 -5.31
C LYS A 137 9.90 -26.41 -4.01
N LEU A 138 10.07 -25.67 -2.91
CA LEU A 138 9.46 -26.00 -1.64
C LEU A 138 7.93 -25.90 -1.72
N ILE A 139 7.39 -24.85 -2.33
CA ILE A 139 5.94 -24.66 -2.50
C ILE A 139 5.35 -25.77 -3.36
N GLU A 140 5.97 -26.08 -4.50
CA GLU A 140 5.54 -27.17 -5.38
C GLU A 140 5.50 -28.50 -4.64
N THR A 141 6.57 -28.83 -3.91
CA THR A 141 6.65 -30.12 -3.18
C THR A 141 5.58 -30.22 -2.09
N LEU A 142 5.37 -29.16 -1.32
CA LEU A 142 4.38 -29.15 -0.24
C LEU A 142 2.95 -29.16 -0.77
N GLU A 143 2.66 -28.43 -1.85
CA GLU A 143 1.34 -28.47 -2.50
C GLU A 143 1.03 -29.87 -3.05
N GLU A 144 2.01 -30.57 -3.64
CA GLU A 144 1.82 -31.95 -4.06
C GLU A 144 1.50 -32.89 -2.89
N ILE A 145 2.08 -32.65 -1.72
CA ILE A 145 1.81 -33.44 -0.51
C ILE A 145 0.39 -33.17 0.01
N GLU A 146 -0.03 -31.91 0.04
CA GLU A 146 -1.42 -31.53 0.36
C GLU A 146 -2.41 -32.19 -0.61
N MET A 147 -2.16 -32.12 -1.92
CA MET A 147 -3.05 -32.70 -2.93
C MET A 147 -3.12 -34.23 -2.89
N LYS A 148 -2.06 -34.91 -2.43
CA LYS A 148 -2.06 -36.37 -2.23
C LYS A 148 -2.87 -36.81 -1.01
N GLY A 149 -3.47 -35.87 -0.26
CA GLY A 149 -4.29 -36.16 0.91
C GLY A 149 -3.49 -36.67 2.11
N ILE A 150 -2.17 -36.46 2.10
CA ILE A 150 -1.28 -36.85 3.21
C ILE A 150 -1.48 -35.89 4.40
N ILE A 151 -1.97 -34.68 4.15
CA ILE A 151 -2.26 -33.64 5.14
C ILE A 151 -3.58 -32.95 4.76
N CYS A 152 -4.49 -32.82 5.73
CA CYS A 152 -5.72 -32.03 5.61
C CYS A 152 -5.71 -30.87 6.63
N PHE A 153 -6.27 -29.72 6.23
CA PHE A 153 -6.44 -28.51 7.03
C PHE A 153 -7.85 -28.38 7.60
#